data_AF-A0A850TBC9-F1
#
_entry.id   AF-A0A850TBC9-F1
#
_cell.length_a   1.000
_cell.length_b   1.000
_cell.length_c   1.000
_cell.angle_alpha   90.00
_cell.angle_beta   90.00
_cell.angle_gamma   90.00
#
_symmetry.space_group_name_H-M   'P 1'
#
loop_
_entity.id
_entity.type
_entity.pdbx_description
1 polymer ?
#
loop_
_entity_poly.entity_id
_entity_poly.type
_entity_poly.pdbx_seq_one_letter_code
_entity_poly.pdbx_strand_id
1 'polypeptide(L)'
;MTIKNLTFDLPPLNFEQFQHRMTHQQQRLEKIIKKSGKNSKAYKTTKNEIILRVKRKEKHLENFITDSLTIRALTDLWLEEAFNVRCPVTEQLMDAIFSTRKYPGTISFLQLIRLFFLRFDKCGDLDVLINGLHRSFKEARNKKLPNDIQAIADHYDRLISKQGPEWIVKLAVSKKIDLDTLQQKMGLSYYFNGRFGDVCKYHYYLEQLKALQPNETSPLFSELRKWKVYRAPYKKQKLLGHKIISILIDKAPESELCKEWRDVILNIAGDPRVPKTSLNYMEWWEPLGQQRVNKMQTWLSGFDLLLFLEILENYGKSSGNAVLQRMFPARKKFLEGLYKNKMIHGSRLFVSTSADNYLQSHYKKSELPGYAICKGGASVIYLNIKGHHMVEGSHSFSLWIYDKLPEESSLLDYSINSFEQRELGIGLKEKYEHENIDSLEYPINIRHMPHWQHKTIEAFSKLNIKINPESVFSIEDYQEYKQKYGLSY
;
A
#
# COMPACT_ATOMS: atom_id res chain seq x y z
N MET A 1 10.28 27.13 23.16
CA MET A 1 8.96 26.51 23.44
C MET A 1 8.98 25.09 22.91
N THR A 2 9.10 24.12 23.82
CA THR A 2 9.19 22.69 23.54
C THR A 2 7.79 22.17 23.23
N ILE A 3 7.56 21.71 22.00
CA ILE A 3 6.31 21.05 21.62
C ILE A 3 6.25 19.75 22.41
N LYS A 4 5.37 19.68 23.42
CA LYS A 4 5.03 18.43 24.10
C LYS A 4 4.53 17.45 23.04
N ASN A 5 5.27 16.36 22.84
CA ASN A 5 4.79 15.19 22.10
C ASN A 5 3.48 14.74 22.75
N LEU A 6 2.36 14.99 22.08
CA LEU A 6 1.08 14.37 22.41
C LEU A 6 1.22 12.89 22.04
N THR A 7 1.51 12.06 23.04
CA THR A 7 1.33 10.62 22.96
C THR A 7 -0.19 10.36 22.91
N PHE A 8 -0.66 9.90 21.75
CA PHE A 8 -2.06 9.54 21.53
C PHE A 8 -2.22 8.04 21.76
N ASP A 9 -3.07 7.67 22.69
CA ASP A 9 -3.47 6.28 22.92
C ASP A 9 -4.90 6.12 22.38
N LEU A 10 -5.01 5.60 21.15
CA LEU A 10 -6.29 5.23 20.56
C LEU A 10 -6.58 3.77 20.97
N PRO A 11 -7.81 3.45 21.42
CA PRO A 11 -8.10 2.10 21.89
C PRO A 11 -7.83 1.06 20.78
N PRO A 12 -7.27 -0.11 21.14
CA PRO A 12 -6.91 -1.15 20.17
C PRO A 12 -8.14 -1.68 19.41
N LEU A 13 -7.97 -1.95 18.12
CA LEU A 13 -9.00 -2.50 17.24
C LEU A 13 -9.41 -3.92 17.65
N ASN A 14 -10.68 -4.14 17.99
CA ASN A 14 -11.24 -5.48 18.22
C ASN A 14 -12.08 -5.93 17.01
N PHE A 15 -11.42 -6.51 16.00
CA PHE A 15 -12.03 -6.91 14.74
C PHE A 15 -13.08 -8.03 14.85
N GLU A 16 -12.96 -8.91 15.84
CA GLU A 16 -13.88 -10.05 16.00
C GLU A 16 -15.22 -9.62 16.60
N GLN A 17 -15.20 -8.73 17.61
CA GLN A 17 -16.44 -8.13 18.12
C GLN A 17 -17.14 -7.28 17.06
N PHE A 18 -16.36 -6.61 16.20
CA PHE A 18 -16.87 -5.81 15.08
C PHE A 18 -17.72 -6.65 14.12
N GLN A 19 -17.21 -7.80 13.66
CA GLN A 19 -17.94 -8.65 12.70
C GLN A 19 -19.13 -9.39 13.31
N HIS A 20 -19.02 -9.88 14.55
CA HIS A 20 -20.06 -10.72 15.16
C HIS A 20 -21.32 -9.93 15.57
N ARG A 21 -21.17 -8.70 16.08
CA ARG A 21 -22.34 -7.86 16.47
C ARG A 21 -23.14 -7.35 15.27
N MET A 22 -22.53 -7.33 14.08
CA MET A 22 -23.10 -6.76 12.85
C MET A 22 -24.10 -7.70 12.14
N THR A 23 -23.90 -9.01 12.19
CA THR A 23 -24.77 -10.00 11.52
C THR A 23 -26.17 -10.10 12.15
N HIS A 24 -26.26 -9.95 13.47
CA HIS A 24 -27.52 -10.03 14.23
C HIS A 24 -28.45 -8.82 13.99
N GLN A 25 -27.89 -7.64 13.74
CA GLN A 25 -28.65 -6.40 13.53
C GLN A 25 -29.30 -6.33 12.14
N GLN A 26 -28.68 -6.94 11.11
CA GLN A 26 -29.20 -7.04 9.74
C GLN A 26 -30.52 -7.83 9.66
N GLN A 27 -30.67 -8.87 10.49
CA GLN A 27 -31.88 -9.72 10.54
C GLN A 27 -33.12 -8.98 11.08
N ARG A 28 -32.95 -7.95 11.93
CA ARG A 28 -34.08 -7.14 12.45
C ARG A 28 -34.62 -6.16 11.39
N LEU A 29 -33.75 -5.58 10.56
CA LEU A 29 -34.13 -4.62 9.53
C LEU A 29 -34.94 -5.28 8.39
N GLU A 30 -34.57 -6.51 8.02
CA GLU A 30 -35.40 -7.31 7.12
C GLU A 30 -36.79 -7.58 7.69
N LYS A 31 -36.90 -7.83 9.01
CA LYS A 31 -38.20 -8.08 9.67
C LYS A 31 -39.10 -6.85 9.72
N ILE A 32 -38.53 -5.65 9.90
CA ILE A 32 -39.30 -4.38 9.91
C ILE A 32 -39.75 -4.02 8.48
N ILE A 33 -38.87 -4.18 7.47
CA ILE A 33 -39.19 -3.85 6.07
C ILE A 33 -40.12 -4.89 5.41
N LYS A 34 -40.05 -6.18 5.81
CA LYS A 34 -40.95 -7.24 5.31
C LYS A 34 -42.41 -7.03 5.75
N LYS A 35 -42.69 -6.28 6.83
CA LYS A 35 -44.05 -6.11 7.37
C LYS A 35 -44.85 -4.93 6.78
N SER A 36 -44.24 -4.03 6.00
CA SER A 36 -44.95 -2.83 5.51
C SER A 36 -45.43 -2.98 4.07
N GLY A 37 -46.61 -3.56 3.83
CA GLY A 37 -47.40 -3.36 2.59
C GLY A 37 -46.79 -3.80 1.24
N LYS A 38 -45.63 -4.48 1.24
CA LYS A 38 -44.95 -5.00 0.02
C LYS A 38 -45.74 -6.09 -0.73
N ASN A 39 -46.80 -6.61 -0.11
CA ASN A 39 -47.63 -7.67 -0.67
C ASN A 39 -48.80 -7.16 -1.51
N SER A 40 -49.07 -5.85 -1.57
CA SER A 40 -50.15 -5.35 -2.42
C SER A 40 -49.85 -5.60 -3.90
N LYS A 41 -50.88 -6.03 -4.65
CA LYS A 41 -50.77 -6.29 -6.09
C LYS A 41 -50.32 -5.03 -6.84
N ALA A 42 -50.91 -3.87 -6.50
CA ALA A 42 -50.57 -2.59 -7.09
C ALA A 42 -49.07 -2.24 -6.95
N TYR A 43 -48.50 -2.37 -5.75
CA TYR A 43 -47.06 -2.12 -5.53
C TYR A 43 -46.16 -3.04 -6.36
N LYS A 44 -46.47 -4.34 -6.40
CA LYS A 44 -45.71 -5.32 -7.20
C LYS A 44 -45.79 -5.00 -8.69
N THR A 45 -46.96 -4.64 -9.18
CA THR A 45 -47.17 -4.24 -10.58
C THR A 45 -46.36 -2.98 -10.91
N THR A 46 -46.45 -1.92 -10.09
CA THR A 46 -45.66 -0.69 -10.29
C THR A 46 -44.15 -0.94 -10.27
N LYS A 47 -43.67 -1.76 -9.32
CA LYS A 47 -42.25 -2.12 -9.24
C LYS A 47 -41.77 -2.86 -10.50
N ASN A 48 -42.55 -3.84 -10.98
CA ASN A 48 -42.23 -4.57 -12.20
C ASN A 48 -42.24 -3.68 -13.44
N GLU A 49 -43.18 -2.74 -13.50
CA GLU A 49 -43.27 -1.78 -14.61
C GLU A 49 -42.01 -0.90 -14.68
N ILE A 50 -41.55 -0.34 -13.55
CA ILE A 50 -40.29 0.42 -13.50
C ILE A 50 -39.12 -0.44 -13.98
N ILE A 51 -39.03 -1.69 -13.55
CA ILE A 51 -37.97 -2.62 -14.00
C ILE A 51 -38.04 -2.83 -15.52
N LEU A 52 -39.23 -3.03 -16.09
CA LEU A 52 -39.42 -3.23 -17.52
C LEU A 52 -39.01 -1.99 -18.32
N ARG A 53 -39.38 -0.79 -17.88
CA ARG A 53 -39.02 0.48 -18.53
C ARG A 53 -37.51 0.71 -18.54
N VAL A 54 -36.85 0.45 -17.41
CA VAL A 54 -35.38 0.48 -17.32
C VAL A 54 -34.74 -0.55 -18.25
N LYS A 55 -35.27 -1.78 -18.30
CA LYS A 55 -34.78 -2.81 -19.23
C LYS A 55 -34.94 -2.41 -20.71
N ARG A 56 -36.02 -1.71 -21.04
CA ARG A 56 -36.31 -1.17 -22.38
C ARG A 56 -35.50 0.10 -22.71
N LYS A 57 -34.73 0.64 -21.76
CA LYS A 57 -33.96 1.88 -21.90
C LYS A 57 -34.85 3.06 -22.32
N GLU A 58 -36.04 3.17 -21.74
CA GLU A 58 -36.90 4.33 -21.98
C GLU A 58 -36.21 5.64 -21.55
N LYS A 59 -36.29 6.66 -22.41
CA LYS A 59 -35.55 7.93 -22.24
C LYS A 59 -36.12 8.89 -21.19
N HIS A 60 -37.33 8.62 -20.67
CA HIS A 60 -38.05 9.52 -19.76
C HIS A 60 -38.75 8.75 -18.62
N LEU A 61 -37.98 8.06 -17.79
CA LEU A 61 -38.53 7.31 -16.65
C LEU A 61 -39.14 8.26 -15.61
N GLU A 62 -38.62 9.48 -15.48
CA GLU A 62 -39.09 10.54 -14.60
C GLU A 62 -40.59 10.84 -14.78
N ASN A 63 -41.10 10.74 -16.02
CA ASN A 63 -42.52 10.97 -16.33
C ASN A 63 -43.46 9.90 -15.74
N PHE A 64 -42.91 8.75 -15.33
CA PHE A 64 -43.67 7.69 -14.67
C PHE A 64 -43.72 7.88 -13.14
N ILE A 65 -42.94 8.81 -12.59
CA ILE A 65 -42.89 9.08 -11.14
C ILE A 65 -43.86 10.20 -10.81
N THR A 66 -45.14 9.85 -10.68
CA THR A 66 -46.26 10.82 -10.59
C THR A 66 -47.08 10.72 -9.31
N ASP A 67 -46.80 9.74 -8.45
CA ASP A 67 -47.54 9.53 -7.21
C ASP A 67 -46.68 8.92 -6.09
N SER A 68 -47.25 8.76 -4.90
CA SER A 68 -46.53 8.16 -3.77
C SER A 68 -46.16 6.69 -3.98
N LEU A 69 -46.89 5.96 -4.82
CA LEU A 69 -46.67 4.52 -5.04
C LEU A 69 -45.46 4.30 -5.95
N THR A 70 -45.37 5.07 -7.03
CA THR A 70 -44.26 5.10 -7.99
C THR A 70 -42.97 5.60 -7.33
N ILE A 71 -43.04 6.69 -6.54
CA ILE A 71 -41.90 7.16 -5.72
C ILE A 71 -41.40 6.03 -4.82
N ARG A 72 -42.30 5.40 -4.06
CA ARG A 72 -41.94 4.33 -3.12
C ARG A 72 -41.33 3.11 -3.82
N ALA A 73 -41.88 2.73 -4.97
CA ALA A 73 -41.37 1.61 -5.75
C ALA A 73 -39.94 1.92 -6.27
N LEU A 74 -39.71 3.12 -6.78
CA LEU A 74 -38.39 3.57 -7.23
C LEU A 74 -37.37 3.59 -6.08
N THR A 75 -37.69 4.19 -4.93
CA THR A 75 -36.78 4.26 -3.79
C THR A 75 -36.50 2.90 -3.16
N ASP A 76 -37.42 1.93 -3.23
CA ASP A 76 -37.16 0.54 -2.86
C ASP A 76 -36.21 -0.14 -3.84
N LEU A 77 -36.43 0.06 -5.14
CA LEU A 77 -35.61 -0.52 -6.21
C LEU A 77 -34.16 -0.04 -6.15
N TRP A 78 -33.91 1.23 -5.82
CA TRP A 78 -32.55 1.74 -5.64
C TRP A 78 -31.75 1.05 -4.53
N LEU A 79 -32.40 0.37 -3.57
CA LEU A 79 -31.69 -0.42 -2.57
C LEU A 79 -31.09 -1.70 -3.17
N GLU A 80 -31.64 -2.19 -4.28
CA GLU A 80 -31.16 -3.36 -5.02
C GLU A 80 -29.99 -2.95 -5.92
N GLU A 81 -28.82 -3.55 -5.70
CA GLU A 81 -27.59 -3.18 -6.41
C GLU A 81 -27.72 -3.27 -7.92
N ALA A 82 -28.26 -4.39 -8.41
CA ALA A 82 -28.44 -4.64 -9.84
C ALA A 82 -29.35 -3.60 -10.51
N PHE A 83 -30.32 -3.04 -9.78
CA PHE A 83 -31.18 -1.98 -10.30
C PHE A 83 -30.48 -0.63 -10.24
N ASN A 84 -29.88 -0.25 -9.11
CA ASN A 84 -29.21 1.04 -8.95
C ASN A 84 -28.04 1.23 -9.94
N VAL A 85 -27.34 0.16 -10.31
CA VAL A 85 -26.29 0.24 -11.36
C VAL A 85 -26.89 0.56 -12.74
N ARG A 86 -28.12 0.09 -13.04
CA ARG A 86 -28.78 0.31 -14.34
C ARG A 86 -29.59 1.61 -14.39
N CYS A 87 -30.10 2.02 -13.25
CA CYS A 87 -30.90 3.23 -13.05
C CYS A 87 -30.41 3.91 -11.77
N PRO A 88 -29.26 4.61 -11.82
CA PRO A 88 -28.70 5.29 -10.66
C PRO A 88 -29.56 6.50 -10.26
N VAL A 89 -29.24 7.08 -9.10
CA VAL A 89 -29.80 8.38 -8.72
C VAL A 89 -29.31 9.43 -9.70
N THR A 90 -30.23 10.19 -10.27
CA THR A 90 -29.94 11.34 -11.14
C THR A 90 -30.78 12.54 -10.71
N GLU A 91 -30.40 13.73 -11.17
CA GLU A 91 -31.15 14.97 -10.96
C GLU A 91 -32.60 14.83 -11.46
N GLN A 92 -32.81 14.31 -12.68
CA GLN A 92 -34.15 14.17 -13.26
C GLN A 92 -35.09 13.31 -12.42
N LEU A 93 -34.61 12.15 -11.92
CA LEU A 93 -35.44 11.26 -11.12
C LEU A 93 -35.74 11.82 -9.73
N MET A 94 -34.77 12.52 -9.13
CA MET A 94 -34.96 13.17 -7.84
C MET A 94 -35.89 14.39 -7.93
N ASP A 95 -35.78 15.17 -9.00
CA ASP A 95 -36.69 16.28 -9.27
C ASP A 95 -38.12 15.78 -9.49
N ALA A 96 -38.32 14.65 -10.17
CA ALA A 96 -39.65 14.05 -10.32
C ALA A 96 -40.28 13.66 -8.98
N ILE A 97 -39.48 13.09 -8.07
CA ILE A 97 -39.92 12.78 -6.70
C ILE A 97 -40.39 14.04 -5.97
N PHE A 98 -39.58 15.10 -5.98
CA PHE A 98 -39.88 16.32 -5.20
C PHE A 98 -40.88 17.26 -5.87
N SER A 99 -41.04 17.18 -7.19
CA SER A 99 -42.08 17.90 -7.95
C SER A 99 -43.45 17.27 -7.73
N THR A 100 -43.50 15.95 -7.57
CA THR A 100 -44.74 15.23 -7.22
C THR A 100 -45.14 15.50 -5.77
N ARG A 101 -44.18 15.48 -4.84
CA ARG A 101 -44.43 15.78 -3.42
C ARG A 101 -43.26 16.49 -2.77
N LYS A 102 -43.56 17.57 -2.05
CA LYS A 102 -42.59 18.28 -1.19
C LYS A 102 -41.88 17.34 -0.20
N TYR A 103 -42.61 16.35 0.32
CA TYR A 103 -42.08 15.26 1.15
C TYR A 103 -42.45 13.90 0.56
N PRO A 104 -41.49 13.00 0.27
CA PRO A 104 -41.73 11.76 -0.47
C PRO A 104 -42.55 10.71 0.30
N GLY A 105 -42.85 10.97 1.58
CA GLY A 105 -43.52 10.05 2.50
C GLY A 105 -42.52 9.31 3.37
N THR A 106 -42.95 8.88 4.57
CA THR A 106 -42.06 8.34 5.59
C THR A 106 -41.29 7.11 5.11
N ILE A 107 -41.95 6.19 4.39
CA ILE A 107 -41.30 4.97 3.89
C ILE A 107 -40.23 5.31 2.85
N SER A 108 -40.56 6.13 1.86
CA SER A 108 -39.62 6.53 0.80
C SER A 108 -38.46 7.34 1.36
N PHE A 109 -38.72 8.22 2.33
CA PHE A 109 -37.67 8.94 3.07
C PHE A 109 -36.71 7.98 3.78
N LEU A 110 -37.22 6.99 4.53
CA LEU A 110 -36.38 5.98 5.19
C LEU A 110 -35.58 5.14 4.18
N GLN A 111 -36.16 4.85 3.01
CA GLN A 111 -35.45 4.16 1.92
C GLN A 111 -34.32 5.02 1.34
N LEU A 112 -34.53 6.33 1.16
CA LEU A 112 -33.47 7.25 0.72
C LEU A 112 -32.34 7.36 1.75
N ILE A 113 -32.64 7.42 3.05
CA ILE A 113 -31.62 7.39 4.10
C ILE A 113 -30.82 6.09 4.01
N ARG A 114 -31.51 4.96 3.89
CA ARG A 114 -30.86 3.65 3.75
C ARG A 114 -30.00 3.60 2.49
N LEU A 115 -30.47 4.14 1.36
CA LEU A 115 -29.72 4.22 0.12
C LEU A 115 -28.41 4.99 0.30
N PHE A 116 -28.47 6.16 0.96
CA PHE A 116 -27.28 6.97 1.25
C PHE A 116 -26.23 6.18 2.00
N PHE A 117 -26.60 5.51 3.10
CA PHE A 117 -25.61 4.75 3.87
C PHE A 117 -25.15 3.47 3.17
N LEU A 118 -26.07 2.78 2.47
CA LEU A 118 -25.78 1.52 1.80
C LEU A 118 -24.87 1.70 0.58
N ARG A 119 -25.11 2.75 -0.22
CA ARG A 119 -24.44 2.97 -1.51
C ARG A 119 -23.52 4.18 -1.54
N PHE A 120 -23.82 5.25 -0.80
CA PHE A 120 -23.00 6.45 -0.68
C PHE A 120 -22.45 6.94 -2.04
N ASP A 121 -21.13 6.97 -2.22
CA ASP A 121 -20.42 7.37 -3.44
C ASP A 121 -20.68 6.46 -4.66
N LYS A 122 -21.43 5.36 -4.49
CA LYS A 122 -21.86 4.45 -5.55
C LYS A 122 -23.34 4.58 -5.92
N CYS A 123 -24.09 5.53 -5.36
CA CYS A 123 -25.54 5.62 -5.61
C CYS A 123 -25.91 6.22 -6.98
N GLY A 124 -24.96 6.81 -7.69
CA GLY A 124 -25.20 7.72 -8.81
C GLY A 124 -24.71 9.12 -8.46
N ASP A 125 -25.56 10.12 -8.68
CA ASP A 125 -25.30 11.48 -8.23
C ASP A 125 -25.49 11.62 -6.72
N LEU A 126 -24.38 11.66 -5.99
CA LEU A 126 -24.37 11.79 -4.54
C LEU A 126 -24.82 13.17 -4.06
N ASP A 127 -24.50 14.25 -4.80
CA ASP A 127 -24.91 15.61 -4.41
C ASP A 127 -26.43 15.74 -4.47
N VAL A 128 -27.04 15.23 -5.53
CA VAL A 128 -28.50 15.22 -5.69
C VAL A 128 -29.17 14.42 -4.58
N LEU A 129 -28.63 13.24 -4.22
CA LEU A 129 -29.16 12.45 -3.10
C LEU A 129 -29.04 13.21 -1.76
N ILE A 130 -27.89 13.84 -1.50
CA ILE A 130 -27.66 14.64 -0.29
C ILE A 130 -28.68 15.79 -0.21
N ASN A 131 -28.86 16.54 -1.29
CA ASN A 131 -29.77 17.67 -1.35
C ASN A 131 -31.23 17.24 -1.12
N GLY A 132 -31.66 16.14 -1.74
CA GLY A 132 -32.99 15.57 -1.52
C GLY A 132 -33.22 15.08 -0.09
N LEU A 133 -32.21 14.48 0.53
CA LEU A 133 -32.26 14.09 1.94
C LEU A 133 -32.34 15.30 2.86
N HIS A 134 -31.55 16.34 2.63
CA HIS A 134 -31.60 17.59 3.40
C HIS A 134 -32.98 18.24 3.33
N ARG A 135 -33.58 18.31 2.13
CA ARG A 135 -34.97 18.76 1.96
C ARG A 135 -35.93 17.90 2.78
N SER A 136 -35.79 16.57 2.70
CA SER A 136 -36.66 15.64 3.43
C SER A 136 -36.52 15.74 4.96
N PHE A 137 -35.31 15.93 5.49
CA PHE A 137 -35.07 16.17 6.92
C PHE A 137 -35.71 17.47 7.40
N LYS A 138 -35.59 18.56 6.63
CA LYS A 138 -36.24 19.84 6.94
C LYS A 138 -37.77 19.71 7.04
N GLU A 139 -38.39 19.00 6.10
CA GLU A 139 -39.84 18.73 6.11
C GLU A 139 -40.28 17.73 7.18
N ALA A 140 -39.36 16.91 7.71
CA ALA A 140 -39.65 15.91 8.74
C ALA A 140 -39.52 16.44 10.18
N ARG A 141 -39.09 17.69 10.40
CA ARG A 141 -38.80 18.26 11.73
C ARG A 141 -39.93 18.10 12.77
N ASN A 142 -41.19 18.19 12.34
CA ASN A 142 -42.36 18.08 13.21
C ASN A 142 -43.00 16.68 13.20
N LYS A 143 -42.36 15.69 12.58
CA LYS A 143 -42.89 14.32 12.44
C LYS A 143 -42.24 13.41 13.48
N LYS A 144 -43.02 12.47 14.01
CA LYS A 144 -42.50 11.42 14.87
C LYS A 144 -41.67 10.43 14.04
N LEU A 145 -40.35 10.46 14.21
CA LEU A 145 -39.41 9.57 13.55
C LEU A 145 -38.98 8.43 14.48
N PRO A 146 -38.52 7.28 13.92
CA PRO A 146 -37.86 6.26 14.73
C PRO A 146 -36.63 6.82 15.45
N ASN A 147 -36.32 6.33 16.65
CA ASN A 147 -35.24 6.86 17.50
C ASN A 147 -33.88 6.96 16.80
N ASP A 148 -33.48 5.94 16.03
CA ASP A 148 -32.20 5.96 15.30
C ASP A 148 -32.16 7.07 14.24
N ILE A 149 -33.32 7.35 13.62
CA ILE A 149 -33.46 8.41 12.62
C ILE A 149 -33.48 9.77 13.29
N GLN A 150 -34.02 9.87 14.51
CA GLN A 150 -33.96 11.09 15.30
C GLN A 150 -32.51 11.44 15.65
N ALA A 151 -31.70 10.46 16.07
CA ALA A 151 -30.28 10.66 16.34
C ALA A 151 -29.50 11.12 15.09
N ILE A 152 -29.86 10.61 13.90
CA ILE A 152 -29.32 11.09 12.63
C ILE A 152 -29.78 12.52 12.34
N ALA A 153 -31.05 12.84 12.61
CA ALA A 153 -31.63 14.16 12.38
C ALA A 153 -30.97 15.26 13.23
N ASP A 154 -30.44 14.94 14.41
CA ASP A 154 -29.73 15.92 15.25
C ASP A 154 -28.39 16.39 14.62
N HIS A 155 -27.89 15.64 13.63
CA HIS A 155 -26.58 15.86 13.02
C HIS A 155 -26.59 15.82 11.48
N TYR A 156 -27.78 15.83 10.84
CA TYR A 156 -27.90 15.51 9.42
C TYR A 156 -27.11 16.45 8.51
N ASP A 157 -26.99 17.75 8.85
CA ASP A 157 -26.25 18.74 8.04
C ASP A 157 -24.77 18.36 7.86
N ARG A 158 -24.15 17.72 8.87
CA ARG A 158 -22.75 17.26 8.80
C ARG A 158 -22.65 15.81 8.35
N LEU A 159 -23.55 14.96 8.85
CA LEU A 159 -23.55 13.52 8.62
C LEU A 159 -23.93 13.16 7.17
N ILE A 160 -25.00 13.76 6.66
CA ILE A 160 -25.48 13.56 5.28
C ILE A 160 -24.72 14.54 4.39
N SER A 161 -23.44 14.28 4.19
CA SER A 161 -22.57 15.07 3.34
C SER A 161 -21.48 14.19 2.72
N LYS A 162 -20.79 14.70 1.69
CA LYS A 162 -19.61 14.03 1.12
C LYS A 162 -18.49 13.86 2.17
N GLN A 163 -18.40 14.78 3.12
CA GLN A 163 -17.40 14.77 4.19
C GLN A 163 -17.90 14.05 5.46
N GLY A 164 -19.13 13.53 5.46
CA GLY A 164 -19.74 12.82 6.58
C GLY A 164 -18.85 11.71 7.16
N PRO A 165 -18.26 10.83 6.32
CA PRO A 165 -17.34 9.80 6.82
C PRO A 165 -16.12 10.37 7.54
N GLU A 166 -15.47 11.39 6.97
CA GLU A 166 -14.30 12.04 7.56
C GLU A 166 -14.68 12.74 8.88
N TRP A 167 -15.86 13.36 8.93
CA TRP A 167 -16.38 14.04 10.12
C TRP A 167 -16.64 13.06 11.27
N ILE A 168 -17.27 11.90 11.02
CA ILE A 168 -17.49 10.87 12.04
C ILE A 168 -16.16 10.40 12.64
N VAL A 169 -15.18 10.10 11.79
CA VAL A 169 -13.88 9.61 12.26
C VAL A 169 -13.17 10.66 13.09
N LYS A 170 -13.15 11.92 12.64
CA LYS A 170 -12.60 13.04 13.42
C LYS A 170 -13.31 13.21 14.75
N LEU A 171 -14.62 13.03 14.78
CA LEU A 171 -15.40 13.08 16.00
C LEU A 171 -15.02 11.94 16.97
N ALA A 172 -14.86 10.71 16.48
CA ALA A 172 -14.42 9.56 17.28
C ALA A 172 -13.04 9.81 17.90
N VAL A 173 -12.08 10.25 17.09
CA VAL A 173 -10.72 10.58 17.52
C VAL A 173 -10.74 11.70 18.56
N SER A 174 -11.48 12.79 18.31
CA SER A 174 -11.56 13.92 19.25
C SER A 174 -12.18 13.56 20.59
N LYS A 175 -13.14 12.62 20.60
CA LYS A 175 -13.84 12.15 21.79
C LYS A 175 -13.14 10.96 22.47
N LYS A 176 -12.04 10.45 21.89
CA LYS A 176 -11.32 9.24 22.35
C LYS A 176 -12.24 8.05 22.58
N ILE A 177 -13.21 7.88 21.68
CA ILE A 177 -14.09 6.71 21.67
C ILE A 177 -13.84 5.92 20.39
N ASP A 178 -13.97 4.62 20.48
CA ASP A 178 -13.88 3.76 19.30
C ASP A 178 -15.06 4.04 18.34
N LEU A 179 -14.83 3.69 17.07
CA LEU A 179 -15.79 3.96 16.00
C LEU A 179 -17.13 3.24 16.23
N ASP A 180 -17.12 2.07 16.91
CA ASP A 180 -18.34 1.32 17.20
C ASP A 180 -19.20 1.99 18.27
N THR A 181 -18.58 2.46 19.34
CA THR A 181 -19.27 3.21 20.38
C THR A 181 -19.86 4.50 19.81
N LEU A 182 -19.15 5.19 18.92
CA LEU A 182 -19.69 6.38 18.27
C LEU A 182 -20.86 6.03 17.34
N GLN A 183 -20.76 4.97 16.53
CA GLN A 183 -21.84 4.61 15.60
C GLN A 183 -23.15 4.31 16.33
N GLN A 184 -23.07 3.68 17.52
CA GLN A 184 -24.25 3.40 18.35
C GLN A 184 -24.90 4.68 18.86
N LYS A 185 -24.10 5.62 19.37
CA LYS A 185 -24.58 6.92 19.85
C LYS A 185 -25.21 7.76 18.74
N MET A 186 -24.78 7.58 17.50
CA MET A 186 -25.23 8.34 16.33
C MET A 186 -26.43 7.70 15.60
N GLY A 187 -26.99 6.59 16.08
CA GLY A 187 -28.06 5.86 15.39
C GLY A 187 -27.60 5.16 14.10
N LEU A 188 -26.30 4.93 13.94
CA LEU A 188 -25.69 4.41 12.71
C LEU A 188 -25.43 2.90 12.72
N SER A 189 -25.71 2.21 13.83
CA SER A 189 -25.47 0.76 13.99
C SER A 189 -25.98 -0.09 12.83
N TYR A 190 -27.14 0.27 12.26
CA TYR A 190 -27.76 -0.46 11.16
C TYR A 190 -27.20 -0.15 9.77
N TYR A 191 -26.46 0.96 9.67
CA TYR A 191 -26.06 1.59 8.42
C TYR A 191 -24.56 1.41 8.13
N PHE A 192 -23.78 1.08 9.15
CA PHE A 192 -22.32 0.99 9.07
C PHE A 192 -21.76 -0.22 8.30
N ASN A 193 -22.63 -1.16 7.93
CA ASN A 193 -22.32 -2.24 6.98
C ASN A 193 -22.43 -1.83 5.51
N GLY A 194 -22.90 -0.61 5.25
CA GLY A 194 -22.98 -0.07 3.90
C GLY A 194 -21.68 0.59 3.45
N ARG A 195 -21.69 1.05 2.20
CA ARG A 195 -20.57 1.76 1.59
C ARG A 195 -20.10 2.97 2.41
N PHE A 196 -21.02 3.70 3.05
CA PHE A 196 -20.65 4.82 3.93
C PHE A 196 -19.78 4.38 5.11
N GLY A 197 -20.11 3.25 5.74
CA GLY A 197 -19.34 2.70 6.85
C GLY A 197 -17.96 2.20 6.41
N ASP A 198 -17.84 1.62 5.20
CA ASP A 198 -16.54 1.26 4.63
C ASP A 198 -15.64 2.50 4.46
N VAL A 199 -16.19 3.60 3.93
CA VAL A 199 -15.45 4.86 3.79
C VAL A 199 -15.05 5.42 5.17
N CYS A 200 -15.91 5.31 6.19
CA CYS A 200 -15.55 5.66 7.57
C CYS A 200 -14.36 4.82 8.07
N LYS A 201 -14.37 3.50 7.87
CA LYS A 201 -13.26 2.62 8.26
C LYS A 201 -11.97 3.02 7.58
N TYR A 202 -12.01 3.35 6.28
CA TYR A 202 -10.81 3.80 5.57
C TYR A 202 -10.24 5.10 6.14
N HIS A 203 -11.09 6.08 6.46
CA HIS A 203 -10.64 7.29 7.16
C HIS A 203 -10.05 6.96 8.53
N TYR A 204 -10.68 6.04 9.29
CA TYR A 204 -10.19 5.61 10.60
C TYR A 204 -8.81 4.94 10.50
N TYR A 205 -8.62 4.05 9.53
CA TYR A 205 -7.33 3.41 9.25
C TYR A 205 -6.23 4.43 8.96
N LEU A 206 -6.53 5.47 8.18
CA LEU A 206 -5.56 6.53 7.90
C LEU A 206 -5.21 7.36 9.15
N GLU A 207 -6.17 7.64 10.03
CA GLU A 207 -5.88 8.36 11.29
C GLU A 207 -5.04 7.50 12.26
N GLN A 208 -5.36 6.21 12.38
CA GLN A 208 -4.56 5.25 13.15
C GLN A 208 -3.12 5.19 12.61
N LEU A 209 -2.96 5.06 11.30
CA LEU A 209 -1.64 5.00 10.66
C LEU A 209 -0.81 6.27 10.87
N LYS A 210 -1.45 7.45 10.92
CA LYS A 210 -0.77 8.71 11.22
C LYS A 210 -0.31 8.78 12.69
N ALA A 211 -1.06 8.17 13.61
CA ALA A 211 -0.78 8.19 15.03
C ALA A 211 0.39 7.27 15.45
N LEU A 212 0.65 6.20 14.68
CA LEU A 212 1.78 5.29 14.93
C LEU A 212 3.13 6.03 14.99
N GLN A 213 4.01 5.60 15.88
CA GLN A 213 5.41 6.01 15.86
C GLN A 213 6.15 5.38 14.67
N PRO A 214 7.24 5.99 14.19
CA PRO A 214 8.05 5.39 13.13
C PRO A 214 8.46 3.96 13.48
N ASN A 215 8.26 3.02 12.53
CA ASN A 215 8.55 1.59 12.68
C ASN A 215 7.75 0.84 13.77
N GLU A 216 6.66 1.42 14.31
CA GLU A 216 5.79 0.76 15.27
C GLU A 216 4.97 -0.38 14.61
N THR A 217 4.81 -1.49 15.32
CA THR A 217 3.98 -2.62 14.88
C THR A 217 2.50 -2.38 15.22
N SER A 218 1.60 -2.80 14.34
CA SER A 218 0.16 -2.59 14.55
C SER A 218 -0.68 -3.70 13.92
N PRO A 219 -1.76 -4.16 14.59
CA PRO A 219 -2.71 -5.10 13.99
C PRO A 219 -3.40 -4.54 12.73
N LEU A 220 -3.41 -3.20 12.58
CA LEU A 220 -3.93 -2.49 11.41
C LEU A 220 -3.31 -2.98 10.09
N PHE A 221 -2.05 -3.40 10.09
CA PHE A 221 -1.35 -3.80 8.86
C PHE A 221 -1.99 -4.98 8.15
N SER A 222 -2.65 -5.88 8.89
CA SER A 222 -3.39 -6.99 8.30
C SER A 222 -4.59 -6.51 7.45
N GLU A 223 -5.26 -5.44 7.87
CA GLU A 223 -6.35 -4.83 7.12
C GLU A 223 -5.86 -4.05 5.91
N LEU A 224 -4.75 -3.31 6.05
CA LEU A 224 -4.20 -2.48 4.97
C LEU A 224 -3.75 -3.31 3.76
N ARG A 225 -3.34 -4.56 3.99
CA ARG A 225 -2.94 -5.52 2.94
C ARG A 225 -4.12 -6.14 2.18
N LYS A 226 -5.36 -5.87 2.57
CA LYS A 226 -6.54 -6.42 1.86
C LYS A 226 -6.79 -5.66 0.57
N TRP A 227 -6.90 -6.38 -0.55
CA TRP A 227 -7.22 -5.83 -1.88
C TRP A 227 -8.34 -4.79 -1.86
N LYS A 228 -9.46 -5.12 -1.21
CA LYS A 228 -10.65 -4.28 -1.11
C LYS A 228 -10.39 -2.95 -0.39
N VAL A 229 -9.37 -2.90 0.47
CA VAL A 229 -8.98 -1.72 1.25
C VAL A 229 -8.05 -0.84 0.43
N TYR A 230 -6.88 -1.34 0.02
CA TYR A 230 -5.90 -0.49 -0.66
C TYR A 230 -6.36 -0.03 -2.06
N ARG A 231 -7.22 -0.81 -2.75
CA ARG A 231 -7.85 -0.39 -4.02
C ARG A 231 -9.13 0.42 -3.84
N ALA A 232 -9.51 0.77 -2.61
CA ALA A 232 -10.66 1.65 -2.42
C ALA A 232 -10.37 3.04 -3.04
N PRO A 233 -11.34 3.64 -3.76
CA PRO A 233 -11.22 5.00 -4.24
C PRO A 233 -10.94 5.98 -3.10
N TYR A 234 -10.02 6.90 -3.35
CA TYR A 234 -9.63 7.99 -2.47
C TYR A 234 -9.54 9.29 -3.30
N LYS A 235 -9.52 10.43 -2.60
CA LYS A 235 -9.61 11.78 -3.20
C LYS A 235 -8.78 11.94 -4.49
N LYS A 236 -9.32 12.70 -5.47
CA LYS A 236 -8.65 13.08 -6.74
C LYS A 236 -8.08 11.90 -7.53
N GLN A 237 -8.92 10.90 -7.83
CA GLN A 237 -8.57 9.69 -8.61
C GLN A 237 -7.46 8.81 -8.01
N LYS A 238 -7.02 9.06 -6.78
CA LYS A 238 -6.06 8.18 -6.11
C LYS A 238 -6.77 7.00 -5.47
N LEU A 239 -6.08 5.89 -5.32
CA LEU A 239 -6.49 4.79 -4.45
C LEU A 239 -6.03 5.02 -3.01
N LEU A 240 -6.72 4.41 -2.04
CA LEU A 240 -6.36 4.48 -0.61
C LEU A 240 -4.93 4.00 -0.36
N GLY A 241 -4.48 2.99 -1.10
CA GLY A 241 -3.11 2.45 -1.07
C GLY A 241 -2.05 3.54 -1.26
N HIS A 242 -2.26 4.50 -2.17
CA HIS A 242 -1.32 5.62 -2.35
C HIS A 242 -1.16 6.43 -1.07
N LYS A 243 -2.27 6.68 -0.36
CA LYS A 243 -2.22 7.45 0.87
C LYS A 243 -1.57 6.66 2.00
N ILE A 244 -1.83 5.35 2.08
CA ILE A 244 -1.18 4.42 3.03
C ILE A 244 0.33 4.44 2.82
N ILE A 245 0.79 4.18 1.58
CA ILE A 245 2.22 4.15 1.24
C ILE A 245 2.87 5.50 1.53
N SER A 246 2.23 6.60 1.12
CA SER A 246 2.76 7.95 1.40
C SER A 246 2.99 8.15 2.91
N ILE A 247 2.02 7.79 3.76
CA ILE A 247 2.17 7.96 5.22
C ILE A 247 3.32 7.13 5.76
N LEU A 248 3.44 5.86 5.33
CA LEU A 248 4.51 4.96 5.80
C LEU A 248 5.89 5.47 5.38
N ILE A 249 6.08 5.82 4.11
CA ILE A 249 7.37 6.31 3.60
C ILE A 249 7.74 7.66 4.23
N ASP A 250 6.78 8.57 4.37
CA ASP A 250 7.02 9.92 4.90
C ASP A 250 7.37 9.87 6.40
N LYS A 251 6.81 8.92 7.17
CA LYS A 251 7.08 8.77 8.60
C LYS A 251 8.32 7.95 8.91
N ALA A 252 8.71 7.03 8.04
CA ALA A 252 9.85 6.15 8.30
C ALA A 252 11.18 6.93 8.30
N PRO A 253 12.12 6.58 9.20
CA PRO A 253 13.41 7.23 9.26
C PRO A 253 14.25 6.91 8.02
N GLU A 254 15.20 7.78 7.67
CA GLU A 254 16.04 7.57 6.49
C GLU A 254 16.87 6.29 6.55
N SER A 255 17.27 5.84 7.75
CA SER A 255 18.21 4.73 7.93
C SER A 255 17.60 3.34 7.83
N GLU A 256 16.32 3.17 8.20
CA GLU A 256 15.74 1.83 8.37
C GLU A 256 14.22 1.83 8.19
N LEU A 257 13.74 0.83 7.44
CA LEU A 257 12.33 0.50 7.32
C LEU A 257 12.08 -0.88 7.93
N CYS A 258 11.29 -0.94 8.99
CA CYS A 258 10.99 -2.22 9.64
C CYS A 258 10.23 -3.17 8.70
N LYS A 259 10.28 -4.47 9.01
CA LYS A 259 9.69 -5.53 8.20
C LYS A 259 8.20 -5.29 7.94
N GLU A 260 7.44 -4.96 8.98
CA GLU A 260 5.98 -4.85 8.90
C GLU A 260 5.54 -3.74 7.95
N TRP A 261 6.23 -2.60 7.98
CA TRP A 261 5.95 -1.45 7.11
C TRP A 261 6.38 -1.74 5.67
N ARG A 262 7.58 -2.31 5.49
CA ARG A 262 8.08 -2.75 4.17
C ARG A 262 7.11 -3.71 3.50
N ASP A 263 6.67 -4.72 4.22
CA ASP A 263 5.75 -5.74 3.72
C ASP A 263 4.39 -5.16 3.32
N VAL A 264 3.87 -4.16 4.05
CA VAL A 264 2.64 -3.45 3.64
C VAL A 264 2.87 -2.70 2.33
N ILE A 265 3.98 -1.98 2.20
CA ILE A 265 4.31 -1.22 1.00
C ILE A 265 4.48 -2.16 -0.21
N LEU A 266 5.28 -3.22 -0.08
CA LEU A 266 5.52 -4.19 -1.14
C LEU A 266 4.26 -4.98 -1.51
N ASN A 267 3.38 -5.29 -0.55
CA ASN A 267 2.11 -5.94 -0.83
C ASN A 267 1.17 -5.07 -1.69
N ILE A 268 1.21 -3.74 -1.50
CA ILE A 268 0.34 -2.81 -2.24
C ILE A 268 0.95 -2.46 -3.59
N ALA A 269 2.22 -2.03 -3.60
CA ALA A 269 2.85 -1.40 -4.77
C ALA A 269 3.94 -2.24 -5.43
N GLY A 270 4.33 -3.39 -4.87
CA GLY A 270 5.47 -4.17 -5.36
C GLY A 270 6.80 -3.43 -5.27
N ASP A 271 7.81 -3.91 -5.99
CA ASP A 271 9.15 -3.31 -6.01
C ASP A 271 9.20 -2.07 -6.95
N PRO A 272 9.63 -0.88 -6.49
CA PRO A 272 9.76 0.33 -7.31
C PRO A 272 10.89 0.30 -8.34
N ARG A 273 11.73 -0.75 -8.38
CA ARG A 273 12.87 -0.86 -9.31
C ARG A 273 12.50 -1.49 -10.66
N VAL A 274 11.26 -1.96 -10.80
CA VAL A 274 10.71 -2.40 -12.08
C VAL A 274 10.70 -1.24 -13.10
N PRO A 275 10.67 -1.52 -14.42
CA PRO A 275 10.60 -0.48 -15.45
C PRO A 275 9.45 0.50 -15.23
N LYS A 276 9.69 1.79 -15.49
CA LYS A 276 8.67 2.84 -15.36
C LYS A 276 7.47 2.64 -16.28
N THR A 277 7.67 1.92 -17.39
CA THR A 277 6.64 1.53 -18.35
C THR A 277 5.75 0.38 -17.87
N SER A 278 6.09 -0.28 -16.75
CA SER A 278 5.27 -1.36 -16.20
C SER A 278 3.96 -0.80 -15.63
N LEU A 279 2.85 -1.52 -15.86
CA LEU A 279 1.53 -1.14 -15.34
C LEU A 279 1.55 -0.94 -13.82
N ASN A 280 2.29 -1.77 -13.11
CA ASN A 280 2.41 -1.69 -11.65
C ASN A 280 3.12 -0.41 -11.20
N TYR A 281 4.20 0.01 -11.90
CA TYR A 281 4.88 1.27 -11.58
C TYR A 281 3.99 2.48 -11.84
N MET A 282 3.36 2.53 -13.02
CA MET A 282 2.46 3.61 -13.39
C MET A 282 1.25 3.71 -12.45
N GLU A 283 0.69 2.57 -12.04
CA GLU A 283 -0.44 2.54 -11.11
C GLU A 283 -0.04 3.04 -9.72
N TRP A 284 1.06 2.51 -9.14
CA TRP A 284 1.33 2.68 -7.71
C TRP A 284 2.47 3.63 -7.34
N TRP A 285 3.53 3.69 -8.15
CA TRP A 285 4.75 4.43 -7.82
C TRP A 285 4.77 5.82 -8.45
N GLU A 286 4.35 5.95 -9.70
CA GLU A 286 4.29 7.23 -10.42
C GLU A 286 3.48 8.30 -9.65
N PRO A 287 2.29 8.01 -9.07
CA PRO A 287 1.51 9.03 -8.35
C PRO A 287 2.10 9.48 -7.01
N LEU A 288 3.16 8.81 -6.52
CA LEU A 288 3.83 9.09 -5.24
C LEU A 288 4.99 10.08 -5.37
N GLY A 289 5.54 10.24 -6.57
CA GLY A 289 6.66 11.13 -6.88
C GLY A 289 8.04 10.52 -6.58
N GLN A 290 9.06 11.03 -7.29
CA GLN A 290 10.41 10.46 -7.32
C GLN A 290 11.11 10.43 -5.95
N GLN A 291 10.82 11.38 -5.06
CA GLN A 291 11.42 11.42 -3.72
C GLN A 291 11.10 10.15 -2.91
N ARG A 292 9.82 9.74 -2.90
CA ARG A 292 9.38 8.52 -2.18
C ARG A 292 9.90 7.26 -2.84
N VAL A 293 9.95 7.25 -4.18
CA VAL A 293 10.54 6.16 -4.96
C VAL A 293 12.01 5.96 -4.59
N ASN A 294 12.82 7.03 -4.60
CA ASN A 294 14.25 6.96 -4.27
C ASN A 294 14.48 6.48 -2.83
N LYS A 295 13.67 6.96 -1.89
CA LYS A 295 13.73 6.53 -0.48
C LYS A 295 13.45 5.03 -0.35
N MET A 296 12.41 4.54 -1.04
CA MET A 296 12.11 3.11 -1.05
C MET A 296 13.22 2.27 -1.71
N GLN A 297 13.76 2.72 -2.84
CA GLN A 297 14.85 2.03 -3.52
C GLN A 297 16.10 1.91 -2.64
N THR A 298 16.44 2.97 -1.89
CA THR A 298 17.55 2.97 -0.94
C THR A 298 17.38 1.91 0.16
N TRP A 299 16.18 1.83 0.75
CA TRP A 299 15.89 0.79 1.75
C TRP A 299 15.93 -0.62 1.18
N LEU A 300 15.39 -0.81 -0.02
CA LEU A 300 15.47 -2.12 -0.70
C LEU A 300 16.91 -2.50 -1.01
N SER A 301 17.80 -1.53 -1.24
CA SER A 301 19.22 -1.81 -1.37
C SER A 301 19.90 -2.26 -0.10
N GLY A 302 19.52 -1.68 1.04
CA GLY A 302 19.90 -2.23 2.34
C GLY A 302 19.37 -3.64 2.55
N PHE A 303 18.13 -3.90 2.12
CA PHE A 303 17.51 -5.20 2.30
C PHE A 303 18.11 -6.30 1.41
N ASP A 304 18.39 -6.02 0.14
CA ASP A 304 19.15 -6.91 -0.75
C ASP A 304 20.49 -7.31 -0.12
N LEU A 305 21.19 -6.35 0.48
CA LEU A 305 22.46 -6.59 1.15
C LEU A 305 22.29 -7.52 2.37
N LEU A 306 21.28 -7.28 3.20
CA LEU A 306 20.98 -8.14 4.34
C LEU A 306 20.69 -9.58 3.90
N LEU A 307 19.85 -9.75 2.86
CA LEU A 307 19.55 -11.07 2.31
C LEU A 307 20.79 -11.74 1.72
N PHE A 308 21.64 -11.00 1.01
CA PHE A 308 22.90 -11.54 0.49
C PHE A 308 23.82 -12.03 1.61
N LEU A 309 23.97 -11.27 2.69
CA LEU A 309 24.79 -11.64 3.84
C LEU A 309 24.22 -12.86 4.57
N GLU A 310 22.89 -12.93 4.73
CA GLU A 310 22.20 -14.09 5.30
C GLU A 310 22.45 -15.36 4.47
N ILE A 311 22.29 -15.27 3.15
CA ILE A 311 22.57 -16.36 2.20
C ILE A 311 24.04 -16.78 2.29
N LEU A 312 24.96 -15.82 2.38
CA LEU A 312 26.39 -16.06 2.46
C LEU A 312 26.77 -16.82 3.73
N GLU A 313 26.24 -16.39 4.87
CA GLU A 313 26.44 -17.03 6.16
C GLU A 313 25.88 -18.45 6.18
N ASN A 314 24.64 -18.61 5.71
CA ASN A 314 23.97 -19.90 5.65
C ASN A 314 24.73 -20.88 4.75
N TYR A 315 25.13 -20.45 3.55
CA TYR A 315 25.92 -21.29 2.64
C TYR A 315 27.26 -21.70 3.27
N GLY A 316 27.96 -20.78 3.94
CA GLY A 316 29.20 -21.10 4.65
C GLY A 316 29.02 -22.18 5.71
N LYS A 317 27.95 -22.09 6.51
CA LYS A 317 27.60 -23.09 7.54
C LYS A 317 27.18 -24.43 6.92
N SER A 318 26.27 -24.42 5.95
CA SER A 318 25.69 -25.64 5.37
C SER A 318 26.66 -26.43 4.48
N SER A 319 27.62 -25.75 3.83
CA SER A 319 28.63 -26.38 2.97
C SER A 319 29.89 -26.83 3.73
N GLY A 320 30.03 -26.50 5.01
CA GLY A 320 31.25 -26.76 5.79
C GLY A 320 32.47 -25.99 5.27
N ASN A 321 32.30 -24.93 4.47
CA ASN A 321 33.41 -24.20 3.87
C ASN A 321 34.10 -23.30 4.91
N ALA A 322 35.10 -23.86 5.60
CA ALA A 322 35.86 -23.18 6.65
C ALA A 322 36.51 -21.86 6.19
N VAL A 323 36.96 -21.79 4.93
CA VAL A 323 37.57 -20.58 4.37
C VAL A 323 36.53 -19.46 4.26
N LEU A 324 35.33 -19.78 3.77
CA LEU A 324 34.24 -18.80 3.67
C LEU A 324 33.76 -18.36 5.06
N GLN A 325 33.58 -19.29 5.99
CA GLN A 325 33.20 -18.97 7.38
C GLN A 325 34.21 -18.03 8.04
N ARG A 326 35.51 -18.25 7.83
CA ARG A 326 36.58 -17.40 8.34
C ARG A 326 36.54 -15.98 7.74
N MET A 327 36.24 -15.84 6.45
CA MET A 327 36.23 -14.54 5.76
C MET A 327 34.93 -13.75 5.93
N PHE A 328 33.83 -14.43 6.28
CA PHE A 328 32.51 -13.82 6.38
C PHE A 328 32.45 -12.59 7.30
N PRO A 329 33.04 -12.57 8.52
CA PRO A 329 32.99 -11.40 9.40
C PRO A 329 33.53 -10.12 8.75
N ALA A 330 34.69 -10.21 8.08
CA ALA A 330 35.31 -9.08 7.39
C ALA A 330 34.46 -8.61 6.21
N ARG A 331 33.91 -9.54 5.41
CA ARG A 331 33.00 -9.20 4.29
C ARG A 331 31.73 -8.52 4.77
N LYS A 332 31.11 -9.06 5.82
CA LYS A 332 29.92 -8.50 6.47
C LYS A 332 30.17 -7.07 6.95
N LYS A 333 31.24 -6.87 7.73
CA LYS A 333 31.60 -5.55 8.27
C LYS A 333 31.88 -4.54 7.16
N PHE A 334 32.55 -4.96 6.09
CA PHE A 334 32.85 -4.10 4.95
C PHE A 334 31.60 -3.63 4.24
N LEU A 335 30.73 -4.57 3.85
CA LEU A 335 29.51 -4.27 3.12
C LEU A 335 28.49 -3.48 3.97
N GLU A 336 28.31 -3.85 5.23
CA GLU A 336 27.49 -3.07 6.17
C GLU A 336 28.04 -1.66 6.38
N GLY A 337 29.36 -1.51 6.43
CA GLY A 337 30.03 -0.21 6.51
C GLY A 337 29.71 0.65 5.30
N LEU A 338 29.81 0.11 4.08
CA LEU A 338 29.42 0.84 2.86
C LEU A 338 27.97 1.32 2.91
N TYR A 339 27.05 0.46 3.37
CA TYR A 339 25.65 0.81 3.53
C TYR A 339 25.44 1.91 4.58
N LYS A 340 26.00 1.75 5.79
CA LYS A 340 25.87 2.70 6.91
C LYS A 340 26.41 4.10 6.57
N ASN A 341 27.43 4.17 5.72
CA ASN A 341 27.99 5.43 5.22
C ASN A 341 27.29 5.98 3.97
N LYS A 342 26.13 5.42 3.59
CA LYS A 342 25.33 5.83 2.43
C LYS A 342 26.11 5.82 1.11
N MET A 343 27.05 4.87 0.97
CA MET A 343 27.84 4.72 -0.24
C MET A 343 27.06 3.98 -1.34
N ILE A 344 26.09 3.15 -0.95
CA ILE A 344 25.27 2.33 -1.85
C ILE A 344 24.05 3.15 -2.30
N HIS A 345 23.98 3.46 -3.59
CA HIS A 345 22.86 4.19 -4.22
C HIS A 345 21.85 3.27 -4.92
N GLY A 346 22.21 2.00 -5.09
CA GLY A 346 21.37 1.00 -5.72
C GLY A 346 21.98 -0.38 -5.58
N SER A 347 21.16 -1.40 -5.75
CA SER A 347 21.60 -2.78 -5.68
C SER A 347 20.69 -3.67 -6.51
N ARG A 348 21.18 -4.86 -6.81
CA ARG A 348 20.35 -5.95 -7.29
C ARG A 348 20.89 -7.28 -6.80
N LEU A 349 20.00 -8.09 -6.24
CA LEU A 349 20.32 -9.42 -5.76
C LEU A 349 20.06 -10.48 -6.83
N PHE A 350 21.02 -11.39 -6.98
CA PHE A 350 20.95 -12.57 -7.83
C PHE A 350 21.19 -13.80 -6.96
N VAL A 351 20.19 -14.66 -6.79
CA VAL A 351 20.28 -15.79 -5.87
C VAL A 351 20.46 -17.09 -6.63
N SER A 352 21.32 -17.97 -6.14
CA SER A 352 21.42 -19.33 -6.68
C SER A 352 20.13 -20.12 -6.37
N THR A 353 19.90 -21.22 -7.09
CA THR A 353 18.72 -22.08 -6.86
C THR A 353 18.63 -22.58 -5.41
N SER A 354 19.75 -22.88 -4.76
CA SER A 354 19.77 -23.29 -3.35
C SER A 354 19.40 -22.16 -2.40
N ALA A 355 19.87 -20.95 -2.68
CA ALA A 355 19.53 -19.75 -1.91
C ALA A 355 18.06 -19.34 -2.10
N ASP A 356 17.52 -19.47 -3.31
CA ASP A 356 16.10 -19.25 -3.59
C ASP A 356 15.21 -20.16 -2.73
N ASN A 357 15.50 -21.47 -2.70
CA ASN A 357 14.78 -22.42 -1.85
C ASN A 357 14.87 -22.07 -0.35
N TYR A 358 16.03 -21.60 0.10
CA TYR A 358 16.21 -21.09 1.46
C TYR A 358 15.33 -19.86 1.72
N LEU A 359 15.35 -18.86 0.85
CA LEU A 359 14.51 -17.66 1.02
C LEU A 359 13.03 -17.99 1.00
N GLN A 360 12.58 -18.84 0.07
CA GLN A 360 11.16 -19.22 -0.04
C GLN A 360 10.65 -20.04 1.16
N SER A 361 11.53 -20.74 1.87
CA SER A 361 11.16 -21.47 3.09
C SER A 361 11.11 -20.60 4.34
N HIS A 362 11.79 -19.44 4.35
CA HIS A 362 11.90 -18.55 5.51
C HIS A 362 11.08 -17.25 5.39
N TYR A 363 10.71 -16.87 4.16
CA TYR A 363 10.00 -15.64 3.85
C TYR A 363 8.79 -15.90 2.95
N LYS A 364 7.73 -15.11 3.14
CA LYS A 364 6.63 -15.08 2.15
C LYS A 364 7.10 -14.30 0.92
N LYS A 365 6.61 -14.68 -0.27
CA LYS A 365 6.93 -13.97 -1.52
C LYS A 365 6.67 -12.45 -1.46
N SER A 366 5.66 -12.01 -0.72
CA SER A 366 5.34 -10.59 -0.54
C SER A 366 6.29 -9.83 0.40
N GLU A 367 7.15 -10.54 1.13
CA GLU A 367 8.11 -9.97 2.08
C GLU A 367 9.51 -9.78 1.46
N LEU A 368 9.74 -10.40 0.29
CA LEU A 368 11.01 -10.36 -0.43
C LEU A 368 11.04 -9.22 -1.46
N PRO A 369 12.20 -8.60 -1.68
CA PRO A 369 12.38 -7.65 -2.77
C PRO A 369 12.43 -8.39 -4.11
N GLY A 370 12.36 -7.66 -5.22
CA GLY A 370 12.65 -8.24 -6.52
C GLY A 370 14.12 -8.68 -6.61
N TYR A 371 14.35 -9.99 -6.78
CA TYR A 371 15.65 -10.58 -7.09
C TYR A 371 15.56 -11.45 -8.36
N ALA A 372 16.71 -11.75 -8.96
CA ALA A 372 16.80 -12.66 -10.10
C ALA A 372 17.45 -14.00 -9.71
N ILE A 373 17.17 -15.05 -10.47
CA ILE A 373 17.78 -16.37 -10.30
C ILE A 373 19.11 -16.43 -11.05
N CYS A 374 20.20 -16.73 -10.34
CA CYS A 374 21.50 -17.03 -10.91
C CYS A 374 21.61 -18.55 -11.12
N LYS A 375 21.57 -18.97 -12.39
CA LYS A 375 21.87 -20.35 -12.80
C LYS A 375 23.37 -20.59 -12.62
N GLY A 376 23.69 -21.33 -11.58
CA GLY A 376 25.06 -21.56 -11.11
C GLY A 376 25.07 -21.87 -9.62
N GLY A 377 26.27 -22.02 -9.06
CA GLY A 377 26.43 -22.28 -7.64
C GLY A 377 26.31 -21.01 -6.80
N ALA A 378 26.86 -19.89 -7.29
CA ALA A 378 27.03 -18.68 -6.51
C ALA A 378 25.77 -17.80 -6.51
N SER A 379 25.49 -17.19 -5.37
CA SER A 379 24.64 -16.00 -5.30
C SER A 379 25.52 -14.77 -5.48
N VAL A 380 25.02 -13.74 -6.15
CA VAL A 380 25.75 -12.53 -6.53
C VAL A 380 24.94 -11.31 -6.10
N ILE A 381 25.62 -10.27 -5.64
CA ILE A 381 25.03 -8.95 -5.43
C ILE A 381 25.75 -7.95 -6.30
N TYR A 382 24.97 -7.14 -7.01
CA TYR A 382 25.43 -5.92 -7.63
C TYR A 382 25.14 -4.74 -6.70
N LEU A 383 26.08 -3.80 -6.62
CA LEU A 383 25.96 -2.55 -5.87
C LEU A 383 26.41 -1.36 -6.74
N ASN A 384 25.57 -0.33 -6.80
CA ASN A 384 25.96 0.99 -7.31
C ASN A 384 26.58 1.79 -6.15
N ILE A 385 27.89 2.03 -6.24
CA ILE A 385 28.67 2.77 -5.27
C ILE A 385 28.96 4.16 -5.84
N LYS A 386 28.16 5.17 -5.46
CA LYS A 386 28.30 6.57 -5.93
C LYS A 386 28.53 6.72 -7.45
N GLY A 387 27.73 6.02 -8.25
CA GLY A 387 27.79 6.08 -9.72
C GLY A 387 28.72 5.05 -10.36
N HIS A 388 29.50 4.31 -9.56
CA HIS A 388 30.37 3.22 -10.03
C HIS A 388 29.75 1.88 -9.63
N HIS A 389 30.26 0.79 -10.20
CA HIS A 389 29.59 -0.50 -10.18
C HIS A 389 30.45 -1.57 -9.53
N MET A 390 29.92 -2.22 -8.49
CA MET A 390 30.59 -3.32 -7.80
C MET A 390 29.76 -4.59 -7.92
N VAL A 391 30.40 -5.70 -8.25
CA VAL A 391 29.78 -7.03 -8.29
C VAL A 391 30.53 -7.99 -7.39
N GLU A 392 29.82 -8.64 -6.47
CA GLU A 392 30.40 -9.56 -5.49
C GLU A 392 29.56 -10.84 -5.36
N GLY A 393 30.18 -11.99 -5.08
CA GLY A 393 29.49 -13.28 -5.08
C GLY A 393 29.85 -14.19 -3.90
N SER A 394 29.04 -15.22 -3.66
CA SER A 394 29.08 -15.98 -2.42
C SER A 394 30.26 -16.94 -2.29
N HIS A 395 30.59 -17.70 -3.34
CA HIS A 395 31.74 -18.60 -3.35
C HIS A 395 32.43 -18.62 -4.72
N SER A 396 33.74 -18.84 -4.72
CA SER A 396 34.59 -18.90 -5.92
C SER A 396 34.30 -17.76 -6.93
N PHE A 397 34.02 -16.58 -6.39
CA PHE A 397 33.66 -15.39 -7.15
C PHE A 397 34.61 -14.26 -6.74
N SER A 398 35.13 -13.51 -7.72
CA SER A 398 35.96 -12.34 -7.43
C SER A 398 35.08 -11.11 -7.26
N LEU A 399 35.51 -10.15 -6.46
CA LEU A 399 34.92 -8.83 -6.46
C LEU A 399 35.37 -8.09 -7.73
N TRP A 400 34.41 -7.52 -8.45
CA TRP A 400 34.65 -6.72 -9.65
C TRP A 400 34.21 -5.28 -9.43
N ILE A 401 35.01 -4.33 -9.91
CA ILE A 401 34.66 -2.90 -9.92
C ILE A 401 34.75 -2.38 -11.36
N TYR A 402 33.70 -1.70 -11.78
CA TYR A 402 33.60 -1.02 -13.08
C TYR A 402 33.28 0.45 -12.85
N ASP A 403 33.85 1.31 -13.68
CA ASP A 403 33.51 2.73 -13.78
C ASP A 403 32.13 2.96 -14.43
N LYS A 404 31.78 2.14 -15.42
CA LYS A 404 30.47 2.07 -16.07
C LYS A 404 30.06 0.63 -16.34
N LEU A 405 28.76 0.36 -16.48
CA LEU A 405 28.30 -0.93 -16.98
C LEU A 405 28.36 -0.94 -18.52
N PRO A 406 28.60 -2.12 -19.14
CA PRO A 406 28.44 -2.28 -20.58
C PRO A 406 27.02 -1.90 -21.04
N GLU A 407 26.87 -1.28 -22.20
CA GLU A 407 25.58 -0.88 -22.77
C GLU A 407 24.67 -2.09 -23.00
N GLU A 408 25.23 -3.22 -23.42
CA GLU A 408 24.50 -4.48 -23.59
C GLU A 408 24.22 -5.24 -22.27
N SER A 409 24.53 -4.63 -21.12
CA SER A 409 24.31 -5.26 -19.82
C SER A 409 22.85 -5.16 -19.39
N SER A 410 22.21 -6.32 -19.23
CA SER A 410 20.87 -6.43 -18.66
C SER A 410 20.87 -6.43 -17.12
N LEU A 411 22.02 -6.16 -16.49
CA LEU A 411 22.19 -6.23 -15.03
C LEU A 411 21.21 -5.33 -14.27
N LEU A 412 20.76 -4.21 -14.86
CA LEU A 412 19.78 -3.30 -14.26
C LEU A 412 18.35 -3.51 -14.78
N ASP A 413 18.13 -4.42 -15.74
CA ASP A 413 16.81 -4.70 -16.28
C ASP A 413 16.03 -5.68 -15.39
N TYR A 414 15.16 -5.12 -14.53
CA TYR A 414 14.30 -5.87 -13.61
C TYR A 414 13.21 -6.71 -14.31
N SER A 415 13.04 -6.60 -15.63
CA SER A 415 12.18 -7.51 -16.39
C SER A 415 12.82 -8.89 -16.60
N ILE A 416 14.15 -8.97 -16.57
CA ILE A 416 14.90 -10.23 -16.68
C ILE A 416 15.06 -10.84 -15.29
N ASN A 417 14.53 -12.05 -15.08
CA ASN A 417 14.51 -12.70 -13.78
C ASN A 417 15.46 -13.90 -13.67
N SER A 418 16.27 -14.17 -14.70
CA SER A 418 17.23 -15.26 -14.71
C SER A 418 18.50 -14.89 -15.46
N PHE A 419 19.64 -15.26 -14.90
CA PHE A 419 20.98 -15.00 -15.43
C PHE A 419 21.84 -16.25 -15.25
N GLU A 420 22.76 -16.51 -16.16
CA GLU A 420 23.86 -17.44 -15.95
C GLU A 420 24.95 -16.79 -15.09
N GLN A 421 25.59 -17.55 -14.20
CA GLN A 421 26.67 -17.03 -13.34
C GLN A 421 27.81 -16.37 -14.15
N ARG A 422 28.07 -16.84 -15.37
CA ARG A 422 29.07 -16.25 -16.28
C ARG A 422 28.70 -14.82 -16.64
N GLU A 423 27.42 -14.52 -16.89
CA GLU A 423 26.94 -13.18 -17.27
C GLU A 423 27.15 -12.14 -16.18
N LEU A 424 27.22 -12.57 -14.92
CA LEU A 424 27.44 -11.68 -13.77
C LEU A 424 28.93 -11.53 -13.41
N GLY A 425 29.80 -12.36 -13.98
CA GLY A 425 31.24 -12.39 -13.69
C GLY A 425 32.09 -12.15 -14.93
N ILE A 426 32.76 -13.19 -15.41
CA ILE A 426 33.71 -13.11 -16.53
C ILE A 426 33.03 -12.61 -17.83
N GLY A 427 31.79 -13.00 -18.09
CA GLY A 427 31.05 -12.53 -19.26
C GLY A 427 30.75 -11.03 -19.21
N LEU A 428 30.52 -10.46 -18.02
CA LEU A 428 30.36 -9.01 -17.86
C LEU A 428 31.65 -8.27 -18.17
N LYS A 429 32.80 -8.80 -17.71
CA LYS A 429 34.13 -8.30 -18.07
C LYS A 429 34.35 -8.36 -19.59
N GLU A 430 34.09 -9.50 -20.22
CA GLU A 430 34.31 -9.68 -21.66
C GLU A 430 33.50 -8.66 -22.48
N LYS A 431 32.24 -8.41 -22.10
CA LYS A 431 31.42 -7.36 -22.72
C LYS A 431 32.01 -5.97 -22.52
N TYR A 432 32.43 -5.65 -21.29
CA TYR A 432 33.06 -4.37 -20.99
C TYR A 432 34.32 -4.15 -21.85
N GLU A 433 35.20 -5.14 -21.94
CA GLU A 433 36.44 -5.05 -22.72
C GLU A 433 36.15 -4.93 -24.22
N HIS A 434 35.10 -5.58 -24.71
CA HIS A 434 34.70 -5.48 -26.11
C HIS A 434 34.21 -4.06 -26.47
N GLU A 435 33.38 -3.46 -25.61
CA GLU A 435 32.87 -2.09 -25.81
C GLU A 435 33.94 -1.01 -25.61
N ASN A 436 35.04 -1.33 -24.90
CA ASN A 436 36.11 -0.40 -24.55
C ASN A 436 37.46 -0.83 -25.14
N ILE A 437 37.46 -1.47 -26.31
CA ILE A 437 38.65 -2.10 -26.89
C ILE A 437 39.81 -1.11 -27.13
N ASP A 438 39.48 0.16 -27.36
CA ASP A 438 40.42 1.25 -27.59
C ASP A 438 40.81 2.00 -26.29
N SER A 439 40.23 1.62 -25.15
CA SER A 439 40.55 2.20 -23.83
C SER A 439 41.62 1.37 -23.11
N LEU A 440 42.46 2.04 -22.32
CA LEU A 440 43.35 1.39 -21.36
C LEU A 440 42.64 1.07 -20.03
N GLU A 441 41.36 1.37 -19.93
CA GLU A 441 40.54 1.13 -18.75
C GLU A 441 40.04 -0.32 -18.72
N TYR A 442 40.35 -1.02 -17.63
CA TYR A 442 39.92 -2.39 -17.39
C TYR A 442 39.15 -2.48 -16.08
N PRO A 443 38.16 -3.39 -15.98
CA PRO A 443 37.49 -3.62 -14.73
C PRO A 443 38.46 -4.21 -13.70
N ILE A 444 38.38 -3.71 -12.47
CA ILE A 444 39.30 -4.10 -11.40
C ILE A 444 38.81 -5.42 -10.82
N ASN A 445 39.64 -6.47 -10.93
CA ASN A 445 39.39 -7.78 -10.33
C ASN A 445 40.10 -7.91 -8.98
N ILE A 446 39.34 -8.24 -7.93
CA ILE A 446 39.87 -8.45 -6.57
C ILE A 446 39.44 -9.84 -6.09
N ARG A 447 40.42 -10.74 -5.93
CA ARG A 447 40.20 -12.05 -5.29
C ARG A 447 40.10 -11.88 -3.77
N HIS A 448 39.22 -12.65 -3.13
CA HIS A 448 39.08 -12.71 -1.67
C HIS A 448 40.27 -13.46 -1.03
N MET A 449 41.43 -12.82 -1.06
CA MET A 449 42.68 -13.22 -0.41
C MET A 449 43.03 -12.18 0.68
N PRO A 450 44.04 -12.41 1.53
CA PRO A 450 44.47 -11.39 2.49
C PRO A 450 44.65 -10.01 1.83
N HIS A 451 44.18 -8.97 2.51
CA HIS A 451 44.19 -7.56 2.06
C HIS A 451 43.25 -7.21 0.90
N TRP A 452 42.26 -8.06 0.57
CA TRP A 452 41.25 -7.73 -0.45
C TRP A 452 40.54 -6.40 -0.17
N GLN A 453 40.18 -6.11 1.09
CA GLN A 453 39.47 -4.87 1.44
C GLN A 453 40.33 -3.62 1.20
N HIS A 454 41.64 -3.68 1.46
CA HIS A 454 42.56 -2.58 1.15
C HIS A 454 42.59 -2.33 -0.36
N LYS A 455 42.71 -3.39 -1.18
CA LYS A 455 42.65 -3.29 -2.64
C LYS A 455 41.33 -2.70 -3.12
N THR A 456 40.22 -3.05 -2.46
CA THR A 456 38.90 -2.48 -2.76
C THR A 456 38.86 -0.98 -2.44
N ILE A 457 39.37 -0.56 -1.29
CA ILE A 457 39.47 0.87 -0.93
C ILE A 457 40.36 1.64 -1.91
N GLU A 458 41.52 1.09 -2.27
CA GLU A 458 42.44 1.71 -3.23
C GLU A 458 41.80 1.84 -4.63
N ALA A 459 41.10 0.79 -5.08
CA ALA A 459 40.37 0.79 -6.34
C ALA A 459 39.31 1.91 -6.39
N PHE A 460 38.51 2.06 -5.33
CA PHE A 460 37.55 3.17 -5.24
C PHE A 460 38.23 4.53 -5.13
N SER A 461 39.37 4.63 -4.45
CA SER A 461 40.14 5.88 -4.38
C SER A 461 40.61 6.34 -5.75
N LYS A 462 41.03 5.41 -6.64
CA LYS A 462 41.39 5.71 -8.04
C LYS A 462 40.20 6.24 -8.85
N LEU A 463 38.99 5.88 -8.44
CA LEU A 463 37.71 6.35 -9.00
C LEU A 463 37.17 7.60 -8.28
N ASN A 464 38.00 8.30 -7.50
CA ASN A 464 37.64 9.47 -6.70
C ASN A 464 36.55 9.21 -5.64
N ILE A 465 36.37 7.95 -5.22
CA ILE A 465 35.47 7.55 -4.15
C ILE A 465 36.30 7.29 -2.88
N LYS A 466 36.20 8.20 -1.92
CA LYS A 466 36.80 8.03 -0.59
C LYS A 466 35.93 7.12 0.28
N ILE A 467 36.48 6.00 0.74
CA ILE A 467 35.89 5.11 1.74
C ILE A 467 36.68 5.29 3.03
N ASN A 468 36.01 5.63 4.14
CA ASN A 468 36.65 5.68 5.45
C ASN A 468 36.95 4.25 5.95
N PRO A 469 38.22 3.84 6.08
CA PRO A 469 38.57 2.48 6.50
C PRO A 469 38.01 2.09 7.87
N GLU A 470 37.98 3.02 8.83
CA GLU A 470 37.44 2.79 10.18
C GLU A 470 35.97 2.35 10.16
N SER A 471 35.24 2.81 9.14
CA SER A 471 33.81 2.57 9.03
C SER A 471 33.46 1.23 8.38
N VAL A 472 34.43 0.59 7.70
CA VAL A 472 34.28 -0.68 6.96
C VAL A 472 35.12 -1.82 7.53
N PHE A 473 35.96 -1.54 8.53
CA PHE A 473 36.79 -2.53 9.22
C PHE A 473 36.30 -2.87 10.61
N SER A 474 36.65 -4.07 11.08
CA SER A 474 36.66 -4.35 12.52
C SER A 474 37.76 -3.51 13.19
N ILE A 475 37.75 -3.44 14.52
CA ILE A 475 38.79 -2.68 15.24
C ILE A 475 40.14 -3.32 14.96
N GLU A 476 40.21 -4.64 14.96
CA GLU A 476 41.40 -5.45 14.72
C GLU A 476 41.91 -5.25 13.28
N ASP A 477 41.04 -5.39 12.28
CA ASP A 477 41.41 -5.20 10.86
C ASP A 477 41.86 -3.77 10.59
N TYR A 478 41.26 -2.77 11.25
CA TYR A 478 41.64 -1.37 11.11
C TYR A 478 43.04 -1.11 11.67
N GLN A 479 43.39 -1.69 12.82
CA GLN A 479 44.73 -1.57 13.40
C GLN A 479 45.78 -2.22 12.50
N GLU A 480 45.51 -3.43 11.98
CA GLU A 480 46.41 -4.10 11.03
C GLU A 480 46.58 -3.26 9.76
N TYR A 481 45.48 -2.74 9.21
CA TYR A 481 45.50 -1.86 8.04
C TYR A 481 46.36 -0.62 8.28
N LYS A 482 46.17 0.06 9.41
CA LYS A 482 46.92 1.27 9.77
C LYS A 482 48.41 0.99 9.93
N GLN A 483 48.78 -0.12 10.56
CA GLN A 483 50.18 -0.53 10.72
C GLN A 483 50.85 -0.83 9.38
N LYS A 484 50.12 -1.46 8.46
CA LYS A 484 50.69 -1.97 7.20
C LYS A 484 50.69 -0.94 6.06
N TYR A 485 49.69 -0.07 6.00
CA TYR A 485 49.45 0.82 4.86
C TYR A 485 49.46 2.31 5.23
N GLY A 486 49.50 2.65 6.52
CA GLY A 486 49.40 4.04 7.00
C GLY A 486 48.00 4.64 6.87
N LEU A 487 47.86 5.93 7.19
CA LEU A 487 46.64 6.72 6.96
C LEU A 487 46.89 7.66 5.77
N SER A 488 46.45 7.27 4.57
CA SER A 488 46.43 8.17 3.42
C SER A 488 45.15 9.02 3.47
N TYR A 489 45.30 10.34 3.65
CA TYR A 489 44.22 11.34 3.70
C TYR A 489 43.78 11.83 2.32
#